data_AF-A0A0F9G720-F1
#
_entry.id   AF-A0A0F9G720-F1
#
_cell.length_a   1.000
_cell.length_b   1.000
_cell.length_c   1.000
_cell.angle_alpha   90.00
_cell.angle_beta   90.00
_cell.angle_gamma   90.00
#
_symmetry.space_group_name_H-M   'P 1'
#
loop_
_entity.id
_entity.type
_entity.pdbx_description
1 polymer ?
#
loop_
_entity_poly.entity_id
_entity_poly.type
_entity_poly.pdbx_seq_one_letter_code
_entity_poly.pdbx_strand_id
1 'polypeptide(L)'
;MRDQRLVAIKDPQLRKLRNSLRQILFLKKVEILKKNYTGVNWPARWDIELPYKASICSCSICGNIDRDMVYDGKTSKWNCVECNKIFVLLDFDEV
;
A
#
# COMPACT_ATOMS: atom_id res chain seq x y z
N MET A 1 -14.41 -13.04 5.16
CA MET A 1 -13.06 -13.45 5.60
C MET A 1 -12.29 -14.32 4.59
N ARG A 2 -12.84 -14.74 3.43
CA ARG A 2 -12.23 -15.84 2.64
C ARG A 2 -10.87 -15.58 1.97
N ASP A 3 -10.39 -14.33 1.85
CA ASP A 3 -9.09 -14.07 1.17
C ASP A 3 -8.21 -13.01 1.85
N GLN A 4 -8.25 -12.91 3.20
CA GLN A 4 -7.26 -12.07 3.88
C GLN A 4 -5.90 -12.76 3.96
N ARG A 5 -4.84 -12.06 3.52
CA ARG A 5 -3.47 -12.59 3.55
C ARG A 5 -2.53 -11.63 4.25
N LEU A 6 -2.06 -12.02 5.44
CA LEU A 6 -1.04 -11.27 6.17
C LEU A 6 0.35 -11.56 5.60
N VAL A 7 1.10 -10.51 5.29
CA VAL A 7 2.53 -10.56 5.00
C VAL A 7 3.27 -9.86 6.14
N ALA A 8 3.77 -10.68 7.08
CA ALA A 8 4.56 -10.23 8.22
C ALA A 8 5.98 -10.78 8.13
N ILE A 9 6.98 -9.88 8.14
CA ILE A 9 8.40 -10.25 8.14
C ILE A 9 8.92 -10.06 9.57
N LYS A 10 9.17 -11.16 10.27
CA LYS A 10 9.63 -11.10 11.68
C LYS A 10 11.09 -10.67 11.79
N ASP A 11 11.94 -11.14 10.88
CA ASP A 11 13.36 -10.86 10.89
C ASP A 11 13.64 -9.35 10.68
N PRO A 12 14.40 -8.68 11.59
CA PRO A 12 14.69 -7.26 11.48
C PRO A 12 15.52 -6.86 10.24
N GLN A 13 16.45 -7.71 9.80
CA GLN A 13 17.27 -7.43 8.62
C GLN A 13 16.42 -7.52 7.35
N LEU A 14 15.54 -8.52 7.25
CA LEU A 14 14.61 -8.64 6.14
C LEU A 14 13.57 -7.50 6.13
N ARG A 15 13.12 -7.01 7.30
CA ARG A 15 12.30 -5.79 7.38
C ARG A 15 13.04 -4.57 6.87
N LYS A 16 14.32 -4.43 7.20
CA LYS A 16 15.16 -3.35 6.68
C LYS A 16 15.23 -3.41 5.15
N LEU A 17 15.48 -4.60 4.58
CA LEU A 17 15.48 -4.81 3.13
C LEU A 17 14.14 -4.41 2.49
N ARG A 18 13.01 -4.90 3.03
CA ARG A 18 11.67 -4.51 2.58
C ARG A 18 11.49 -3.00 2.58
N ASN A 19 11.83 -2.34 3.69
CA ASN A 19 11.61 -0.90 3.86
C ASN A 19 12.48 -0.11 2.86
N SER A 20 13.73 -0.50 2.68
CA SER A 20 14.62 0.09 1.67
C SER A 20 14.06 -0.07 0.25
N LEU A 21 13.59 -1.27 -0.12
CA LEU A 21 12.99 -1.51 -1.43
C LEU A 21 11.75 -0.66 -1.67
N ARG A 22 10.84 -0.60 -0.68
CA ARG A 22 9.62 0.23 -0.78
C ARG A 22 9.94 1.72 -0.86
N GLN A 23 10.97 2.20 -0.15
CA GLN A 23 11.45 3.58 -0.23
C GLN A 23 11.96 3.91 -1.64
N ILE A 24 12.74 3.01 -2.26
CA ILE A 24 13.23 3.18 -3.63
C ILE A 24 12.04 3.31 -4.61
N LEU A 25 11.05 2.42 -4.49
CA LEU A 25 9.85 2.45 -5.34
C LEU A 25 9.02 3.73 -5.12
N PHE A 26 8.87 4.18 -3.87
CA PHE A 26 8.20 5.43 -3.55
C PHE A 26 8.89 6.63 -4.21
N LEU A 27 10.22 6.74 -4.05
CA LEU A 27 10.99 7.83 -4.64
C LEU A 27 10.90 7.80 -6.17
N LYS A 28 10.95 6.61 -6.79
CA LYS A 28 10.83 6.49 -8.24
C LYS A 28 9.45 6.90 -8.75
N LYS A 29 8.39 6.52 -8.03
CA LYS A 29 7.02 6.97 -8.30
C LYS A 29 6.93 8.49 -8.30
N VAL A 30 7.46 9.12 -7.26
CA VAL A 30 7.46 10.59 -7.12
C VAL A 30 8.25 11.26 -8.26
N GLU A 31 9.41 10.72 -8.63
CA GLU A 31 10.22 11.22 -9.74
C GLU A 31 9.42 11.19 -11.07
N ILE A 32 8.75 10.08 -11.38
CA ILE A 32 7.94 9.92 -12.60
C ILE A 32 6.77 10.90 -12.59
N LEU A 33 6.04 10.99 -11.46
CA LEU A 33 4.90 11.90 -11.34
C LEU A 33 5.31 13.37 -11.48
N LYS A 34 6.48 13.77 -10.93
CA LYS A 34 7.02 15.12 -11.09
C LYS A 34 7.39 15.44 -12.54
N LYS A 35 8.04 14.50 -13.24
CA LYS A 35 8.39 14.67 -14.67
C LYS A 35 7.16 14.86 -15.55
N ASN A 36 6.06 14.20 -15.22
CA ASN A 36 4.81 14.25 -15.98
C ASN A 36 3.86 15.38 -15.55
N TYR A 37 4.25 16.22 -14.58
CA TYR A 37 3.40 17.29 -14.02
C TYR A 37 3.36 18.56 -14.90
N THR A 38 3.84 18.52 -16.15
CA THR A 38 3.86 19.65 -17.09
C THR A 38 2.50 19.94 -17.76
N GLY A 39 1.41 19.84 -17.00
CA GLY A 39 0.20 20.62 -17.24
C GLY A 39 -1.02 19.91 -17.85
N VAL A 40 -0.91 18.75 -18.52
CA VAL A 40 -2.11 18.10 -19.11
C VAL A 40 -2.05 16.57 -19.16
N ASN A 41 -1.02 15.93 -18.61
CA ASN A 41 -0.85 14.48 -18.76
C ASN A 41 -1.54 13.69 -17.63
N TRP A 42 -2.88 13.67 -17.67
CA TRP A 42 -3.74 12.81 -16.86
C TRP A 42 -3.39 11.30 -16.83
N PRO A 43 -2.79 10.67 -17.88
CA PRO A 43 -2.46 9.23 -17.87
C PRO A 43 -1.51 8.81 -16.75
N ALA A 44 -0.53 9.64 -16.38
CA ALA A 44 0.50 9.28 -15.41
C ALA A 44 -0.05 8.92 -14.02
N ARG A 45 -1.21 9.47 -13.64
CA ARG A 45 -1.88 9.11 -12.38
C ARG A 45 -2.48 7.70 -12.43
N TRP A 46 -3.08 7.33 -13.56
CA TRP A 46 -3.70 6.02 -13.73
C TRP A 46 -2.67 4.92 -13.92
N ASP A 47 -1.58 5.23 -14.61
CA ASP A 47 -0.55 4.25 -14.95
C ASP A 47 0.44 3.97 -13.81
N ILE A 48 0.59 4.90 -12.87
CA ILE A 48 1.63 4.82 -11.82
C ILE A 48 1.03 4.94 -10.40
N GLU A 49 0.29 6.00 -10.10
CA GLU A 49 -0.19 6.27 -8.73
C GLU A 49 -1.18 5.21 -8.26
N LEU A 50 -2.13 4.81 -9.11
CA LEU A 50 -3.14 3.82 -8.75
C LEU A 50 -2.57 2.41 -8.56
N PRO A 51 -1.77 1.85 -9.51
CA PRO A 51 -1.11 0.57 -9.29
C PRO A 51 -0.22 0.58 -8.04
N TYR A 52 0.49 1.68 -7.78
CA TYR A 52 1.31 1.81 -6.58
C TYR A 52 0.47 1.73 -5.30
N LYS A 53 -0.65 2.46 -5.23
CA LYS A 53 -1.59 2.43 -4.07
C LYS A 53 -2.31 1.10 -3.91
N ALA A 54 -2.49 0.34 -5.00
CA ALA A 54 -3.04 -1.00 -4.97
C ALA A 54 -1.97 -2.09 -4.68
N SER A 55 -0.69 -1.71 -4.59
CA SER A 55 0.40 -2.67 -4.34
C SER A 55 0.69 -2.84 -2.84
N ILE A 56 1.42 -3.91 -2.50
CA ILE A 56 1.93 -4.17 -1.15
C ILE A 56 2.94 -3.10 -0.66
N CYS A 57 3.31 -2.14 -1.51
CA CYS A 57 4.34 -1.14 -1.21
C CYS A 57 3.82 0.02 -0.35
N SER A 58 2.51 0.26 -0.30
CA SER A 58 1.92 1.36 0.47
C SER A 58 0.53 0.98 0.97
N CYS A 59 0.22 1.39 2.19
CA CYS A 59 -1.12 1.21 2.75
C CYS A 59 -2.12 2.07 1.99
N SER A 60 -3.20 1.47 1.49
CA SER A 60 -4.22 2.20 0.73
C SER A 60 -4.98 3.26 1.55
N ILE A 61 -4.89 3.19 2.88
CA ILE A 61 -5.59 4.05 3.84
C ILE A 61 -4.68 5.18 4.33
N CYS A 62 -3.55 4.85 4.95
CA CYS A 62 -2.66 5.82 5.59
C CYS A 62 -1.38 6.13 4.81
N GLY A 63 -1.14 5.46 3.69
CA GLY A 63 0.05 5.68 2.85
C GLY A 63 1.36 5.12 3.40
N ASN A 64 1.40 4.64 4.65
CA ASN A 64 2.62 4.09 5.24
C ASN A 64 3.21 2.95 4.41
N ILE A 65 4.54 2.93 4.31
CA ILE A 65 5.28 1.98 3.47
C ILE A 65 6.15 1.02 4.30
N ASP A 66 6.38 1.31 5.57
CA ASP A 66 7.31 0.57 6.43
C ASP A 66 6.64 -0.52 7.28
N ARG A 67 5.32 -0.62 7.20
CA ARG A 67 4.50 -1.51 8.04
C ARG A 67 4.24 -2.87 7.39
N ASP A 68 3.91 -3.84 8.22
CA ASP A 68 3.37 -5.12 7.76
C ASP A 68 2.01 -4.91 7.11
N MET A 69 1.71 -5.71 6.08
CA MET A 69 0.53 -5.51 5.24
C MET A 69 -0.39 -6.73 5.28
N VAL A 70 -1.69 -6.46 5.21
CA VAL A 70 -2.73 -7.45 5.01
C VAL A 70 -3.38 -7.15 3.66
N TYR A 71 -3.45 -8.15 2.80
CA TYR A 71 -4.30 -8.09 1.63
C TYR A 71 -5.74 -8.29 2.08
N ASP A 72 -6.62 -7.35 1.72
CA ASP A 72 -8.05 -7.51 1.88
C ASP A 72 -8.66 -7.95 0.55
N GLY A 73 -9.04 -9.22 0.47
CA GLY A 73 -9.70 -9.78 -0.70
C GLY A 73 -11.08 -9.17 -1.01
N LYS A 74 -11.76 -8.53 -0.03
CA LYS A 74 -13.03 -7.84 -0.32
C LYS A 74 -12.80 -6.62 -1.20
N THR A 75 -11.84 -5.77 -0.82
CA THR A 75 -11.55 -4.52 -1.53
C THR A 75 -10.44 -4.64 -2.57
N SER A 76 -9.79 -5.81 -2.67
CA SER A 76 -8.62 -6.07 -3.50
C SER A 76 -7.46 -5.09 -3.26
N LYS A 77 -7.26 -4.69 -2.00
CA LYS A 77 -6.27 -3.68 -1.59
C LYS A 77 -5.33 -4.20 -0.51
N TRP A 78 -4.17 -3.57 -0.40
CA TRP A 78 -3.24 -3.78 0.70
C TRP A 78 -3.39 -2.70 1.75
N ASN A 79 -3.57 -3.13 3.01
CA ASN A 79 -3.72 -2.26 4.16
C ASN A 79 -2.65 -2.61 5.18
N CYS A 80 -2.08 -1.62 5.87
CA CYS A 80 -1.20 -1.94 6.99
C CYS A 80 -1.98 -2.65 8.09
N VAL A 81 -1.30 -3.46 8.89
CA VAL A 81 -1.94 -4.25 9.96
C VAL A 81 -2.76 -3.37 10.90
N GLU A 82 -2.33 -2.16 11.24
CA GLU A 82 -3.14 -1.29 12.12
C GLU A 82 -4.40 -0.78 11.43
N CYS A 83 -4.29 -0.33 10.18
CA CYS A 83 -5.46 0.14 9.43
C CYS A 83 -6.44 -1.00 9.13
N ASN A 84 -5.94 -2.20 8.82
CA ASN A 84 -6.81 -3.35 8.58
C ASN A 84 -7.60 -3.76 9.83
N LYS A 85 -7.00 -3.65 11.02
CA LYS A 85 -7.70 -3.93 12.30
C LYS A 85 -8.87 -2.96 12.54
N ILE A 86 -8.71 -1.69 12.18
CA ILE A 86 -9.79 -0.69 12.29
C ILE A 86 -10.99 -1.11 11.44
N PHE A 87 -10.74 -1.51 10.18
CA PHE A 87 -11.82 -1.95 9.28
C PHE A 87 -12.49 -3.25 9.73
N VAL A 88 -11.74 -4.20 10.30
CA VAL A 88 -12.33 -5.42 10.87
C VAL A 88 -13.29 -5.07 12.00
N LEU A 89 -12.95 -4.11 12.87
CA LEU A 89 -13.81 -3.72 13.98
C LEU A 89 -15.07 -2.94 13.54
N LEU A 90 -14.97 -2.10 12.51
CA LEU A 90 -16.11 -1.34 11.97
C LEU A 90 -17.10 -2.20 11.16
N ASP A 91 -16.64 -3.34 10.60
CA ASP A 91 -17.48 -4.29 9.87
C ASP A 91 -18.34 -5.18 10.80
N PHE A 92 -18.21 -5.09 12.15
CA PHE A 92 -18.96 -5.92 13.12
C PHE A 92 -20.15 -5.22 13.79
N ASP A 93 -20.45 -3.96 13.44
CA ASP A 93 -21.58 -3.21 14.02
C ASP A 93 -22.91 -3.39 13.25
N GLU A 94 -22.98 -4.29 12.26
CA GLU A 94 -24.24 -4.72 11.64
C GLU A 94 -24.72 -6.05 12.26
N VAL A 95 -25.40 -5.95 13.42
CA VAL A 95 -26.28 -6.99 13.99
C VAL A 95 -27.68 -6.43 14.14
#